data_AF-A0AAN6RL69-F1
#
_entry.id   AF-A0AAN6RL69-F1
#
_cell.length_a   1.000
_cell.length_b   1.000
_cell.length_c   1.000
_cell.angle_alpha   90.00
_cell.angle_beta   90.00
_cell.angle_gamma   90.00
#
_symmetry.space_group_name_H-M   'P 1'
#
loop_
_entity.id
_entity.type
_entity.pdbx_description
1 polymer ?
#
loop_
_entity_poly.entity_id
_entity_poly.type
_entity_poly.pdbx_seq_one_letter_code
_entity_poly.pdbx_strand_id
1 'polypeptide(L)'
;MFRRQENTLQPDATYSADLGELGYFLDHKGCFRDIEAPELFYRFHCTNDDRHNEVRAEAMRVCHRREVSKRLATLGLEKLYLPTLSTSKPDGPHIPILAPPADVLKTRKRVIVIINDDTYQDLGILAYRELQREGGVNGGSIINFVKTVDRHFTVNSDSGLEKKLAEDDDASDEKNNHVPGMIVLNNGQLLYSHKYNKAMSIRSWAALPRKSIFHDSIKIHEVENHVEGHMTSKEHIKTVFDSVILNSDFVSPDAEVYVVAIENGIEKLINVLHEDFHKFADRITALAAVQSPVGGHAITNPDVKAFLQNRGRNWATSNTGSLAPDQCNALPVDSASPEPVLDGGFCAMTPICPAFGGGDTSVGECVFVQSIVQKAILNFFEEVAQDPKGYCNPSFVIPKPFPDSDLSPLAAADIIDPKKQALLDAQEELYRMHTALLNTPKDRPELVQSLARLQKRIEKKEAEINKLEEA
;
A
#
# COMPACT_ATOMS: atom_id res chain seq x y z
N MET A 1 16.69 26.81 -36.49
CA MET A 1 15.88 26.18 -35.42
C MET A 1 14.75 27.13 -35.09
N PHE A 2 13.49 26.75 -35.31
CA PHE A 2 12.33 27.61 -35.00
C PHE A 2 12.02 27.50 -33.50
N ARG A 3 11.87 28.64 -32.81
CA ARG A 3 11.48 28.70 -31.40
C ARG A 3 10.13 29.41 -31.31
N ARG A 4 9.16 28.81 -30.61
CA ARG A 4 7.89 29.48 -30.28
C ARG A 4 8.16 30.64 -29.31
N GLN A 5 7.47 31.76 -29.49
CA GLN A 5 7.58 32.89 -28.57
C GLN A 5 6.90 32.55 -27.24
N GLU A 6 7.52 32.87 -26.10
CA GLU A 6 7.05 32.44 -24.77
C GLU A 6 5.62 32.91 -24.46
N ASN A 7 5.26 34.12 -24.90
CA ASN A 7 3.92 34.70 -24.78
C ASN A 7 2.86 34.06 -25.70
N THR A 8 3.25 33.17 -26.61
CA THR A 8 2.34 32.41 -27.47
C THR A 8 2.08 30.99 -26.97
N LEU A 9 2.71 30.59 -25.86
CA LEU A 9 2.53 29.27 -25.27
C LEU A 9 1.25 29.23 -24.43
N GLN A 10 0.54 28.12 -24.52
CA GLN A 10 -0.64 27.87 -23.70
C GLN A 10 -0.23 27.80 -22.20
N PRO A 11 -0.94 28.54 -21.31
CA PRO A 11 -0.71 28.47 -19.87
C PRO A 11 -0.76 27.04 -19.34
N ASP A 12 -0.06 26.77 -18.23
CA ASP A 12 -0.09 25.44 -17.64
C ASP A 12 -1.49 25.07 -17.13
N ALA A 13 -1.78 23.77 -17.13
CA ALA A 13 -3.05 23.27 -16.63
C ALA A 13 -3.17 23.54 -15.11
N THR A 14 -4.36 23.87 -14.65
CA THR A 14 -4.63 24.09 -13.22
C THR A 14 -5.91 23.36 -12.85
N TYR A 15 -5.84 22.59 -11.76
CA TYR A 15 -6.97 21.88 -11.18
C TYR A 15 -6.94 22.14 -9.68
N SER A 16 -8.09 22.48 -9.10
CA SER A 16 -8.25 22.58 -7.66
C SER A 16 -8.20 21.19 -7.04
N ALA A 17 -7.58 21.08 -5.87
CA ALA A 17 -7.62 19.88 -5.06
C ALA A 17 -8.91 19.85 -4.23
N ASP A 18 -10.05 19.83 -4.91
CA ASP A 18 -11.38 19.66 -4.35
C ASP A 18 -12.09 18.51 -5.08
N LEU A 19 -12.67 17.59 -4.32
CA LEU A 19 -13.21 16.35 -4.90
C LEU A 19 -14.40 16.63 -5.82
N GLY A 20 -15.28 17.56 -5.41
CA GLY A 20 -16.47 17.93 -6.18
C GLY A 20 -16.11 18.70 -7.45
N GLU A 21 -15.18 19.65 -7.37
CA GLU A 21 -14.67 20.39 -8.54
C GLU A 21 -13.94 19.48 -9.54
N LEU A 22 -13.36 18.37 -9.07
CA LEU A 22 -12.74 17.34 -9.92
C LEU A 22 -13.76 16.37 -10.56
N GLY A 23 -15.05 16.50 -10.21
CA GLY A 23 -16.15 15.69 -10.73
C GLY A 23 -16.36 14.38 -9.96
N TYR A 24 -15.90 14.29 -8.72
CA TYR A 24 -15.97 13.06 -7.92
C TYR A 24 -16.65 13.26 -6.57
N PHE A 25 -17.07 12.14 -5.97
CA PHE A 25 -17.52 12.07 -4.58
C PHE A 25 -17.01 10.77 -3.93
N LEU A 26 -17.15 10.68 -2.60
CA LEU A 26 -16.90 9.44 -1.85
C LEU A 26 -18.24 8.75 -1.59
N ASP A 27 -18.35 7.49 -1.99
CA ASP A 27 -19.52 6.65 -1.67
C ASP A 27 -19.47 6.11 -0.23
N HIS A 28 -20.51 5.42 0.21
CA HIS A 28 -20.60 4.85 1.56
C HIS A 28 -19.55 3.76 1.86
N LYS A 29 -18.89 3.21 0.83
CA LYS A 29 -17.76 2.27 1.00
C LYS A 29 -16.40 2.97 1.03
N GLY A 30 -16.38 4.29 0.86
CA GLY A 30 -15.15 5.07 0.77
C GLY A 30 -14.47 4.95 -0.60
N CYS A 31 -15.20 4.62 -1.67
CA CYS A 31 -14.66 4.61 -3.02
C CYS A 31 -14.87 5.97 -3.70
N PHE A 32 -13.88 6.41 -4.48
CA PHE A 32 -13.96 7.63 -5.28
C PHE A 32 -14.76 7.37 -6.56
N ARG A 33 -15.96 7.97 -6.67
CA ARG A 33 -16.93 7.75 -7.74
C ARG A 33 -17.19 9.02 -8.53
N ASP A 34 -17.44 8.86 -9.82
CA ASP A 34 -17.76 9.98 -10.72
C ASP A 34 -19.18 10.51 -10.42
N ILE A 35 -19.32 11.84 -10.32
CA ILE A 35 -20.61 12.49 -10.01
C ILE A 35 -21.66 12.23 -11.10
N GLU A 36 -21.26 12.26 -12.37
CA GLU A 36 -22.15 12.09 -13.51
C GLU A 36 -22.47 10.61 -13.79
N ALA A 37 -21.54 9.72 -13.41
CA ALA A 37 -21.64 8.27 -13.59
C ALA A 37 -21.17 7.51 -12.33
N PRO A 38 -21.99 7.41 -11.26
CA PRO A 38 -21.62 6.86 -9.96
C PRO A 38 -21.05 5.43 -9.98
N GLU A 39 -21.34 4.65 -11.02
CA GLU A 39 -20.77 3.32 -11.21
C GLU A 39 -19.31 3.33 -11.69
N LEU A 40 -18.82 4.46 -12.20
CA LEU A 40 -17.45 4.61 -12.67
C LEU A 40 -16.53 5.11 -11.57
N PHE A 41 -15.30 4.59 -11.60
CA PHE A 41 -14.21 5.00 -10.72
C PHE A 41 -13.38 6.14 -11.34
N TYR A 42 -12.34 6.57 -10.63
CA TYR A 42 -11.39 7.56 -11.13
C TYR A 42 -10.80 7.19 -12.50
N ARG A 43 -10.78 8.17 -13.41
CA ARG A 43 -10.21 8.03 -14.76
C ARG A 43 -9.01 8.96 -14.90
N PHE A 44 -7.82 8.37 -15.02
CA PHE A 44 -6.57 9.12 -15.23
C PHE A 44 -6.55 9.85 -16.57
N HIS A 45 -6.75 9.11 -17.67
CA HIS A 45 -6.79 9.68 -19.02
C HIS A 45 -8.15 10.34 -19.28
N CYS A 46 -8.31 11.58 -18.82
CA CYS A 46 -9.49 12.40 -19.13
C CYS A 46 -9.31 13.25 -20.40
N THR A 47 -8.07 13.49 -20.81
CA THR A 47 -7.70 14.23 -22.02
C THR A 47 -6.61 13.49 -22.80
N ASN A 48 -6.36 13.90 -24.04
CA ASN A 48 -5.22 13.42 -24.84
C ASN A 48 -3.91 14.16 -24.52
N ASP A 49 -3.91 15.03 -23.50
CA ASP A 49 -2.74 15.79 -23.08
C ASP A 49 -2.24 15.24 -21.74
N ASP A 50 -1.02 14.68 -21.76
CA ASP A 50 -0.40 14.06 -20.59
C ASP A 50 -0.22 15.05 -19.45
N ARG A 51 0.10 16.32 -19.75
CA ARG A 51 0.29 17.35 -18.72
C ARG A 51 -1.02 17.64 -17.99
N HIS A 52 -2.13 17.75 -18.72
CA HIS A 52 -3.46 17.88 -18.11
C HIS A 52 -3.80 16.68 -17.22
N ASN A 53 -3.54 15.46 -17.71
CA ASN A 53 -3.81 14.24 -16.95
C ASN A 53 -2.95 14.17 -15.67
N GLU A 54 -1.66 14.52 -15.74
CA GLU A 54 -0.74 14.55 -14.60
C GLU A 54 -1.15 15.55 -13.51
N VAL A 55 -1.44 16.80 -13.89
CA VAL A 55 -1.81 17.85 -12.92
C VAL A 55 -3.15 17.54 -12.26
N ARG A 56 -4.13 17.04 -13.03
CA ARG A 56 -5.42 16.60 -12.49
C ARG A 56 -5.24 15.40 -11.57
N ALA A 57 -4.38 14.44 -11.94
CA ALA A 57 -4.09 13.29 -11.10
C ALA A 57 -3.47 13.69 -9.77
N GLU A 58 -2.56 14.67 -9.76
CA GLU A 58 -2.01 15.20 -8.50
C GLU A 58 -3.07 15.92 -7.66
N ALA A 59 -3.96 16.70 -8.27
CA ALA A 59 -5.09 17.31 -7.56
C ALA A 59 -5.98 16.23 -6.89
N MET A 60 -6.27 15.13 -7.58
CA MET A 60 -6.96 13.97 -6.99
C MET A 60 -6.13 13.30 -5.88
N ARG A 61 -4.81 13.12 -6.07
CA ARG A 61 -3.95 12.54 -5.01
C ARG A 61 -3.89 13.40 -3.76
N VAL A 62 -3.99 14.73 -3.87
CA VAL A 62 -4.16 15.60 -2.70
C VAL A 62 -5.45 15.26 -1.96
N CYS A 63 -6.57 15.07 -2.66
CA CYS A 63 -7.83 14.62 -2.05
C CYS A 63 -7.68 13.25 -1.38
N HIS A 64 -7.05 12.29 -2.06
CA HIS A 64 -6.78 10.95 -1.51
C HIS A 64 -5.97 11.02 -0.21
N ARG A 65 -4.84 11.75 -0.20
CA ARG A 65 -3.98 11.88 0.98
C ARG A 65 -4.67 12.57 2.15
N ARG A 66 -5.53 13.55 1.88
CA ARG A 66 -6.33 14.24 2.92
C ARG A 66 -7.31 13.27 3.57
N GLU A 67 -8.04 12.50 2.77
CA GLU A 67 -9.00 11.52 3.28
C GLU A 67 -8.32 10.39 4.04
N VAL A 68 -7.20 9.86 3.53
CA VAL A 68 -6.39 8.87 4.24
C VAL A 68 -5.87 9.42 5.56
N SER A 69 -5.27 10.62 5.56
CA SER A 69 -4.78 11.27 6.79
C SER A 69 -5.91 11.47 7.81
N LYS A 70 -7.09 11.88 7.35
CA LYS A 70 -8.27 12.12 8.22
C LYS A 70 -8.70 10.84 8.92
N ARG A 71 -8.88 9.74 8.17
CA ARG A 71 -9.32 8.46 8.75
C ARG A 71 -8.27 7.84 9.67
N LEU A 72 -6.99 7.96 9.32
CA LEU A 72 -5.90 7.47 10.16
C LEU A 72 -5.77 8.24 11.47
N ALA A 73 -6.02 9.55 11.46
CA ALA A 73 -6.08 10.34 12.69
C ALA A 73 -7.22 9.84 13.61
N THR A 74 -8.39 9.51 13.06
CA THR A 74 -9.48 8.89 13.84
C THR A 74 -9.12 7.52 14.41
N LEU A 75 -8.18 6.82 13.80
CA LEU A 75 -7.64 5.54 14.28
C LEU A 75 -6.39 5.72 15.18
N GLY A 76 -6.11 6.93 15.65
CA GLY A 76 -5.02 7.23 16.58
C GLY A 76 -3.63 7.31 15.92
N LEU A 77 -3.55 7.48 14.60
CA LEU A 77 -2.28 7.67 13.88
C LEU A 77 -2.18 9.08 13.33
N GLU A 78 -1.27 9.85 13.91
CA GLU A 78 -1.01 11.22 13.51
C GLU A 78 0.35 11.36 12.83
N LYS A 79 0.59 12.53 12.22
CA LYS A 79 1.88 12.83 11.61
C LYS A 79 2.89 13.20 12.69
N LEU A 80 4.00 12.47 12.74
CA LEU A 80 5.20 12.84 13.50
C LEU A 80 6.24 13.40 12.51
N TYR A 81 6.63 14.66 12.68
CA TYR A 81 7.51 15.38 11.76
C TYR A 81 8.97 15.27 12.15
N LEU A 82 9.77 14.67 11.29
CA LEU A 82 11.23 14.57 11.39
C LEU A 82 11.91 15.80 10.77
N PRO A 83 13.06 16.26 11.29
CA PRO A 83 13.80 15.69 12.43
C PRO A 83 13.31 16.19 13.80
N THR A 84 12.35 17.12 13.84
CA THR A 84 11.90 17.79 15.08
C THR A 84 11.17 16.88 16.08
N LEU A 85 10.70 15.72 15.63
CA LEU A 85 9.88 14.78 16.39
C LEU A 85 8.64 15.45 17.04
N SER A 86 7.98 16.33 16.29
CA SER A 86 6.77 17.05 16.72
C SER A 86 5.54 16.55 15.97
N THR A 87 4.36 16.58 16.60
CA THR A 87 3.07 16.37 15.93
C THR A 87 2.56 17.64 15.25
N SER A 88 3.11 18.80 15.62
CA SER A 88 2.85 20.07 14.95
C SER A 88 3.76 20.21 13.74
N LYS A 89 3.17 20.61 12.60
CA LYS A 89 3.91 20.80 11.36
C LYS A 89 4.95 21.92 11.52
N PRO A 90 6.26 21.65 11.32
CA PRO A 90 7.29 22.69 11.40
C PRO A 90 7.21 23.69 10.24
N ASP A 91 7.81 24.87 10.46
CA ASP A 91 8.18 25.78 9.38
C ASP A 91 9.64 25.49 8.98
N GLY A 92 9.84 25.02 7.74
CA GLY A 92 11.14 24.56 7.24
C GLY A 92 11.23 23.05 6.97
N PRO A 93 12.40 22.56 6.52
CA PRO A 93 12.59 21.19 6.03
C PRO A 93 12.12 20.12 7.02
N HIS A 94 11.16 19.29 6.58
CA HIS A 94 10.62 18.19 7.39
C HIS A 94 10.06 17.05 6.55
N ILE A 95 10.08 15.84 7.11
CA ILE A 95 9.42 14.64 6.56
C ILE A 95 8.46 14.06 7.61
N PRO A 96 7.15 13.91 7.30
CA PRO A 96 6.24 13.25 8.21
C PRO A 96 6.38 11.73 8.11
N ILE A 97 6.27 11.04 9.25
CA ILE A 97 5.87 9.63 9.36
C ILE A 97 4.52 9.55 10.06
N LEU A 98 3.86 8.39 10.11
CA LEU A 98 2.67 8.19 10.94
C LEU A 98 3.02 7.38 12.18
N ALA A 99 2.54 7.82 13.34
CA ALA A 99 2.66 7.09 14.59
C ALA A 99 1.58 7.55 15.59
N PRO A 100 1.24 6.74 16.60
CA PRO A 100 0.55 7.22 17.78
C PRO A 100 1.38 8.29 18.50
N PRO A 101 0.75 9.10 19.37
CA PRO A 101 1.44 9.94 20.33
C PRO A 101 2.51 9.16 21.11
N ALA A 102 3.61 9.83 21.48
CA ALA A 102 4.76 9.17 22.11
C ALA A 102 4.42 8.51 23.45
N ASP A 103 3.53 9.11 24.23
CA ASP A 103 3.03 8.55 25.50
C ASP A 103 2.24 7.26 25.28
N VAL A 104 1.46 7.17 24.20
CA VAL A 104 0.79 5.93 23.79
C VAL A 104 1.83 4.91 23.33
N LEU A 105 2.70 5.28 22.39
CA LEU A 105 3.67 4.37 21.76
C LEU A 105 4.63 3.76 22.79
N LYS A 106 5.06 4.52 23.79
CA LYS A 106 5.98 4.07 24.85
C LYS A 106 5.38 3.00 25.75
N THR A 107 4.04 2.96 25.87
CA THR A 107 3.35 1.95 26.69
C THR A 107 3.14 0.61 25.99
N ARG A 108 3.33 0.56 24.66
CA ARG A 108 3.04 -0.62 23.85
C ARG A 108 4.08 -1.70 24.09
N LYS A 109 3.63 -2.92 24.37
CA LYS A 109 4.51 -4.10 24.47
C LYS A 109 5.06 -4.52 23.10
N ARG A 110 4.33 -4.20 22.03
CA ARG A 110 4.63 -4.56 20.66
C ARG A 110 4.48 -3.35 19.76
N VAL A 111 5.36 -3.19 18.80
CA VAL A 111 5.30 -2.15 17.78
C VAL A 111 5.45 -2.77 16.40
N ILE A 112 4.54 -2.45 15.49
CA ILE A 112 4.62 -2.85 14.08
C ILE A 112 5.12 -1.64 13.28
N VAL A 113 6.21 -1.82 12.55
CA VAL A 113 6.81 -0.81 11.68
C VAL A 113 6.51 -1.17 10.23
N ILE A 114 5.84 -0.29 9.50
CA ILE A 114 5.53 -0.43 8.08
C ILE A 114 6.53 0.38 7.27
N ILE A 115 7.32 -0.30 6.46
CA ILE A 115 8.28 0.26 5.50
C ILE A 115 7.69 0.08 4.11
N ASN A 116 7.06 1.15 3.62
CA ASN A 116 6.37 1.12 2.34
C ASN A 116 7.33 1.15 1.13
N ASP A 117 6.79 0.91 -0.06
CA ASP A 117 7.52 1.17 -1.31
C ASP A 117 7.97 2.64 -1.38
N ASP A 118 9.15 2.86 -1.94
CA ASP A 118 9.82 4.17 -1.99
C ASP A 118 9.65 4.91 -3.32
N THR A 119 9.06 4.25 -4.31
CA THR A 119 9.03 4.78 -5.67
C THR A 119 7.64 5.32 -6.03
N TYR A 120 6.57 4.63 -5.63
CA TYR A 120 5.24 4.89 -6.19
C TYR A 120 4.18 5.32 -5.19
N GLN A 121 4.41 5.12 -3.89
CA GLN A 121 3.39 5.32 -2.86
C GLN A 121 3.70 6.52 -1.97
N ASP A 122 2.65 7.25 -1.60
CA ASP A 122 2.73 8.33 -0.62
C ASP A 122 2.47 7.80 0.80
N LEU A 123 2.79 8.58 1.84
CA LEU A 123 2.60 8.19 3.25
C LEU A 123 1.19 7.65 3.53
N GLY A 124 1.12 6.42 4.04
CA GLY A 124 -0.10 5.73 4.42
C GLY A 124 -0.88 5.07 3.28
N ILE A 125 -0.49 5.27 2.02
CA ILE A 125 -1.12 4.65 0.84
C ILE A 125 -0.32 3.41 0.46
N LEU A 126 -0.99 2.27 0.23
CA LEU A 126 -0.32 1.01 -0.15
C LEU A 126 -0.32 0.81 -1.66
N ALA A 127 -1.45 1.12 -2.31
CA ALA A 127 -1.58 1.02 -3.75
C ALA A 127 -2.61 2.04 -4.26
N TYR A 128 -2.16 3.02 -5.04
CA TYR A 128 -3.08 3.95 -5.70
C TYR A 128 -4.08 3.26 -6.62
N ARG A 129 -3.68 2.14 -7.23
CA ARG A 129 -4.54 1.34 -8.11
C ARG A 129 -5.75 0.80 -7.38
N GLU A 130 -5.56 0.24 -6.19
CA GLU A 130 -6.65 -0.25 -5.34
C GLU A 130 -7.44 0.91 -4.73
N LEU A 131 -6.74 1.97 -4.30
CA LEU A 131 -7.35 3.16 -3.70
C LEU A 131 -8.36 3.84 -4.63
N GLN A 132 -8.05 3.86 -5.93
CA GLN A 132 -8.82 4.50 -6.99
C GLN A 132 -9.87 3.56 -7.62
N ARG A 133 -10.08 2.38 -7.04
CA ARG A 133 -10.91 1.29 -7.56
C ARG A 133 -11.78 0.70 -6.45
N GLU A 134 -12.15 -0.57 -6.55
CA GLU A 134 -13.05 -1.27 -5.64
C GLU A 134 -12.56 -1.27 -4.18
N GLY A 135 -11.23 -1.24 -3.96
CA GLY A 135 -10.65 -1.17 -2.61
C GLY A 135 -10.95 0.15 -1.89
N GLY A 136 -11.12 1.25 -2.65
CA GLY A 136 -11.39 2.57 -2.10
C GLY A 136 -10.31 3.04 -1.11
N VAL A 137 -10.63 4.08 -0.34
CA VAL A 137 -9.71 4.66 0.65
C VAL A 137 -9.19 3.59 1.62
N ASN A 138 -10.05 2.70 2.09
CA ASN A 138 -9.68 1.73 3.11
C ASN A 138 -8.79 0.62 2.57
N GLY A 139 -9.16 0.00 1.43
CA GLY A 139 -8.42 -1.11 0.84
C GLY A 139 -7.08 -0.67 0.25
N GLY A 140 -7.01 0.48 -0.42
CA GLY A 140 -5.76 0.95 -1.03
C GLY A 140 -4.77 1.63 -0.08
N SER A 141 -5.05 1.65 1.22
CA SER A 141 -4.23 2.32 2.24
C SER A 141 -4.01 1.43 3.46
N ILE A 142 -3.14 1.88 4.37
CA ILE A 142 -2.88 1.16 5.62
C ILE A 142 -4.09 1.14 6.57
N ILE A 143 -5.16 1.90 6.30
CA ILE A 143 -6.39 1.95 7.12
C ILE A 143 -6.93 0.55 7.39
N ASN A 144 -7.11 -0.27 6.36
CA ASN A 144 -7.66 -1.61 6.54
C ASN A 144 -6.75 -2.50 7.40
N PHE A 145 -5.44 -2.30 7.32
CA PHE A 145 -4.49 -3.02 8.16
C PHE A 145 -4.60 -2.59 9.63
N VAL A 146 -4.72 -1.28 9.91
CA VAL A 146 -4.93 -0.77 11.29
C VAL A 146 -6.16 -1.41 11.91
N LYS A 147 -7.29 -1.37 11.20
CA LYS A 147 -8.55 -1.99 11.65
C LYS A 147 -8.41 -3.49 11.85
N THR A 148 -7.59 -4.15 11.04
CA THR A 148 -7.34 -5.58 11.15
C THR A 148 -6.49 -5.91 12.37
N VAL A 149 -5.47 -5.10 12.68
CA VAL A 149 -4.69 -5.17 13.92
C VAL A 149 -5.61 -4.97 15.12
N ASP A 150 -6.39 -3.89 15.16
CA ASP A 150 -7.31 -3.62 16.27
C ASP A 150 -8.24 -4.81 16.49
N ARG A 151 -8.92 -5.28 15.45
CA ARG A 151 -9.79 -6.46 15.52
C ARG A 151 -9.03 -7.68 16.05
N HIS A 152 -7.84 -7.95 15.54
CA HIS A 152 -7.05 -9.12 15.94
C HIS A 152 -6.71 -9.11 17.45
N PHE A 153 -6.52 -7.93 18.05
CA PHE A 153 -6.04 -7.78 19.43
C PHE A 153 -7.10 -7.36 20.46
N THR A 154 -8.33 -7.07 20.05
CA THR A 154 -9.39 -6.52 20.93
C THR A 154 -10.73 -7.27 20.87
N VAL A 155 -10.90 -8.26 19.99
CA VAL A 155 -12.19 -8.95 19.73
C VAL A 155 -12.87 -9.56 20.96
N ASN A 156 -12.18 -9.70 22.09
CA ASN A 156 -12.76 -10.20 23.34
C ASN A 156 -13.21 -9.12 24.34
N SER A 157 -13.08 -7.82 24.04
CA SER A 157 -13.29 -6.74 25.04
C SER A 157 -14.31 -5.63 24.72
N ASP A 158 -14.70 -5.39 23.46
CA ASP A 158 -15.66 -4.31 23.11
C ASP A 158 -16.71 -4.77 22.09
N SER A 159 -17.98 -4.86 22.51
CA SER A 159 -19.11 -5.25 21.66
C SER A 159 -19.52 -4.17 20.63
N GLY A 160 -19.00 -2.95 20.74
CA GLY A 160 -19.24 -1.84 19.81
C GLY A 160 -18.11 -1.60 18.80
N LEU A 161 -16.99 -2.30 18.92
CA LEU A 161 -15.80 -2.04 18.11
C LEU A 161 -16.03 -2.28 16.61
N GLU A 162 -16.75 -3.35 16.25
CA GLU A 162 -17.01 -3.65 14.83
C GLU A 162 -17.75 -2.51 14.14
N LYS A 163 -18.70 -1.89 14.86
CA LYS A 163 -19.44 -0.74 14.35
C LYS A 163 -18.55 0.48 14.21
N LYS A 164 -17.74 0.82 15.22
CA LYS A 164 -16.78 1.94 15.17
C LYS A 164 -15.79 1.80 14.00
N LEU A 165 -15.20 0.62 13.85
CA LEU A 165 -14.28 0.32 12.76
C LEU A 165 -14.97 0.35 11.39
N ALA A 166 -16.24 -0.05 11.29
CA ALA A 166 -16.99 0.03 10.03
C ALA A 166 -17.32 1.48 9.64
N GLU A 167 -17.63 2.33 10.63
CA GLU A 167 -18.03 3.72 10.44
C GLU A 167 -16.85 4.70 10.33
N ASP A 168 -15.60 4.21 10.40
CA ASP A 168 -14.39 5.05 10.48
C ASP A 168 -14.42 6.02 11.69
N ASP A 169 -15.11 5.63 12.77
CA ASP A 169 -15.24 6.37 14.02
C ASP A 169 -14.12 6.02 15.02
N ASP A 170 -13.98 6.82 16.08
CA ASP A 170 -12.93 6.70 17.11
C ASP A 170 -12.90 5.30 17.74
N ALA A 171 -12.06 4.45 17.17
CA ALA A 171 -11.85 3.06 17.55
C ALA A 171 -10.55 2.87 18.34
N SER A 172 -9.81 3.96 18.59
CA SER A 172 -8.50 3.89 19.22
C SER A 172 -8.64 3.55 20.71
N ASP A 173 -8.23 2.35 21.10
CA ASP A 173 -8.08 2.00 22.52
C ASP A 173 -6.66 2.35 22.98
N GLU A 174 -6.44 3.65 23.24
CA GLU A 174 -5.15 4.18 23.70
C GLU A 174 -4.67 3.54 25.01
N LYS A 175 -5.59 2.98 25.81
CA LYS A 175 -5.28 2.39 27.12
C LYS A 175 -4.92 0.92 27.04
N ASN A 176 -5.32 0.21 25.99
CA ASN A 176 -5.04 -1.21 25.85
C ASN A 176 -3.64 -1.46 25.27
N ASN A 177 -2.66 -1.61 26.16
CA ASN A 177 -1.27 -1.89 25.80
C ASN A 177 -1.02 -3.25 25.08
N HIS A 178 -2.03 -4.10 24.93
CA HIS A 178 -1.92 -5.37 24.18
C HIS A 178 -2.06 -5.18 22.67
N VAL A 179 -2.77 -4.13 22.25
CA VAL A 179 -2.82 -3.72 20.84
C VAL A 179 -1.45 -3.15 20.47
N PRO A 180 -0.78 -3.66 19.43
CA PRO A 180 0.51 -3.11 18.99
C PRO A 180 0.42 -1.63 18.62
N GLY A 181 1.44 -0.86 18.96
CA GLY A 181 1.65 0.46 18.36
C GLY A 181 2.05 0.32 16.90
N MET A 182 1.76 1.30 16.05
CA MET A 182 2.13 1.21 14.64
C MET A 182 2.84 2.45 14.14
N ILE A 183 3.97 2.26 13.46
CA ILE A 183 4.76 3.32 12.85
C ILE A 183 4.78 3.09 11.33
N VAL A 184 4.40 4.08 10.52
CA VAL A 184 4.43 3.99 9.06
C VAL A 184 5.42 4.99 8.51
N LEU A 185 6.46 4.50 7.83
CA LEU A 185 7.52 5.32 7.24
C LEU A 185 7.06 5.97 5.92
N ASN A 186 7.73 7.07 5.57
CA ASN A 186 7.44 7.85 4.36
C ASN A 186 8.57 7.76 3.34
N ASN A 187 8.76 6.58 2.77
CA ASN A 187 9.86 6.35 1.85
C ASN A 187 9.66 7.03 0.49
N GLY A 188 8.41 7.28 0.09
CA GLY A 188 8.10 7.82 -1.24
C GLY A 188 8.08 9.34 -1.37
N GLN A 189 8.14 10.10 -0.26
CA GLN A 189 8.02 11.56 -0.28
C GLN A 189 9.24 12.28 0.34
N LEU A 190 10.44 11.99 -0.18
CA LEU A 190 11.69 12.51 0.37
C LEU A 190 12.17 13.84 -0.24
N LEU A 191 11.43 14.41 -1.19
CA LEU A 191 11.72 15.75 -1.72
C LEU A 191 11.01 16.81 -0.89
N TYR A 192 11.73 17.83 -0.44
CA TYR A 192 11.17 18.94 0.30
C TYR A 192 10.97 20.17 -0.59
N SER A 193 9.73 20.65 -0.63
CA SER A 193 9.39 21.91 -1.31
C SER A 193 9.26 23.04 -0.30
N HIS A 194 10.23 23.96 -0.32
CA HIS A 194 10.20 25.21 0.46
C HIS A 194 8.97 26.05 0.16
N LYS A 195 8.58 26.15 -1.12
CA LYS A 195 7.42 26.96 -1.54
C LYS A 195 6.12 26.49 -0.90
N TYR A 196 5.94 25.18 -0.75
CA TYR A 196 4.71 24.59 -0.21
C TYR A 196 4.88 24.12 1.24
N ASN A 197 6.06 24.34 1.82
CA ASN A 197 6.49 23.85 3.12
C ASN A 197 6.07 22.38 3.34
N LYS A 198 6.46 21.46 2.45
CA LYS A 198 6.05 20.04 2.56
C LYS A 198 6.98 19.06 1.86
N ALA A 199 7.00 17.84 2.38
CA ALA A 199 7.47 16.64 1.73
C ALA A 199 6.63 16.27 0.49
N MET A 200 7.28 15.79 -0.57
CA MET A 200 6.71 15.51 -1.88
C MET A 200 7.36 14.26 -2.49
N SER A 201 6.55 13.46 -3.19
CA SER A 201 7.06 12.42 -4.09
C SER A 201 7.53 13.02 -5.41
N ILE A 202 8.34 12.27 -6.17
CA ILE A 202 8.79 12.68 -7.51
C ILE A 202 7.62 12.96 -8.45
N ARG A 203 6.53 12.20 -8.32
CA ARG A 203 5.27 12.40 -9.06
C ARG A 203 4.61 13.73 -8.70
N SER A 204 4.50 14.01 -7.39
CA SER A 204 3.96 15.30 -6.93
C SER A 204 4.83 16.46 -7.40
N TRP A 205 6.16 16.27 -7.45
CA TRP A 205 7.11 17.28 -7.92
C TRP A 205 6.95 17.57 -9.42
N ALA A 206 6.84 16.53 -10.25
CA ALA A 206 6.61 16.66 -11.68
C ALA A 206 5.29 17.41 -12.01
N ALA A 207 4.29 17.26 -11.14
CA ALA A 207 2.99 17.93 -11.25
C ALA A 207 2.98 19.40 -10.77
N LEU A 208 4.09 19.93 -10.24
CA LEU A 208 4.14 21.32 -9.80
C LEU A 208 3.82 22.31 -10.93
N PRO A 209 3.15 23.45 -10.63
CA PRO A 209 2.80 24.43 -11.65
C PRO A 209 4.01 24.96 -12.41
N ARG A 210 3.86 25.05 -13.72
CA ARG A 210 4.84 25.56 -14.67
C ARG A 210 4.34 26.85 -15.30
N LYS A 211 5.21 27.55 -16.03
CA LYS A 211 4.83 28.77 -16.77
C LYS A 211 3.84 28.49 -17.90
N SER A 212 3.99 27.34 -18.56
CA SER A 212 3.17 26.89 -19.67
C SER A 212 3.21 25.36 -19.73
N ILE A 213 2.28 24.71 -20.46
CA ILE A 213 2.28 23.25 -20.60
C ILE A 213 3.58 22.69 -21.22
N PHE A 214 4.25 23.47 -22.07
CA PHE A 214 5.49 23.10 -22.76
C PHE A 214 6.78 23.39 -21.97
N HIS A 215 6.70 23.98 -20.77
CA HIS A 215 7.90 24.21 -19.97
C HIS A 215 8.31 22.92 -19.24
N ASP A 216 9.63 22.76 -19.04
CA ASP A 216 10.18 21.66 -18.27
C ASP A 216 9.70 21.68 -16.81
N SER A 217 9.73 20.52 -16.17
CA SER A 217 9.53 20.39 -14.73
C SER A 217 10.51 21.27 -13.95
N ILE A 218 10.07 21.71 -12.76
CA ILE A 218 10.95 22.43 -11.84
C ILE A 218 12.14 21.53 -11.51
N LYS A 219 13.36 22.06 -11.64
CA LYS A 219 14.58 21.30 -11.34
C LYS A 219 14.66 21.04 -9.83
N ILE A 220 15.09 19.84 -9.48
CA ILE A 220 15.38 19.45 -8.10
C ILE A 220 16.82 19.88 -7.81
N HIS A 221 17.03 20.64 -6.74
CA HIS A 221 18.37 20.92 -6.22
C HIS A 221 18.80 19.75 -5.34
N GLU A 222 19.99 19.20 -5.59
CA GLU A 222 20.54 17.98 -4.95
C GLU A 222 20.70 18.06 -3.43
N VAL A 223 20.51 19.23 -2.83
CA VAL A 223 20.73 19.48 -1.40
C VAL A 223 19.54 20.24 -0.82
N GLU A 224 19.22 21.42 -1.36
CA GLU A 224 18.15 22.27 -0.85
C GLU A 224 16.76 21.63 -0.89
N ASN A 225 16.51 20.67 -1.80
CA ASN A 225 15.23 19.97 -1.87
C ASN A 225 15.22 18.66 -1.10
N HIS A 226 16.15 18.47 -0.17
CA HIS A 226 16.19 17.32 0.71
C HIS A 226 16.24 17.76 2.17
N VAL A 227 15.81 16.86 3.05
CA VAL A 227 15.99 17.01 4.50
C VAL A 227 17.20 16.16 4.89
N GLU A 228 18.09 16.72 5.70
CA GLU A 228 19.29 16.01 6.19
C GLU A 228 18.90 14.69 6.88
N GLY A 229 19.64 13.62 6.59
CA GLY A 229 19.33 12.27 7.08
C GLY A 229 18.14 11.59 6.40
N HIS A 230 17.56 12.22 5.38
CA HIS A 230 16.40 11.72 4.63
C HIS A 230 16.55 11.93 3.11
N MET A 231 17.79 12.00 2.58
CA MET A 231 17.99 12.25 1.15
C MET A 231 17.60 11.03 0.32
N THR A 232 17.82 9.83 0.86
CA THR A 232 17.47 8.54 0.27
C THR A 232 16.59 7.73 1.21
N SER A 233 15.83 6.78 0.67
CA SER A 233 15.00 5.85 1.44
C SER A 233 15.80 5.08 2.48
N LYS A 234 17.04 4.69 2.14
CA LYS A 234 17.97 4.02 3.04
C LYS A 234 18.35 4.92 4.23
N GLU A 235 18.72 6.18 3.97
CA GLU A 235 18.97 7.16 5.03
C GLU A 235 17.73 7.41 5.87
N HIS A 236 16.55 7.54 5.24
CA HIS A 236 15.29 7.76 5.95
C HIS A 236 14.97 6.62 6.91
N ILE A 237 15.08 5.36 6.46
CA ILE A 237 14.90 4.17 7.31
C ILE A 237 15.90 4.22 8.47
N LYS A 238 17.19 4.41 8.19
CA LYS A 238 18.24 4.49 9.22
C LYS A 238 17.94 5.57 10.27
N THR A 239 17.60 6.77 9.82
CA THR A 239 17.30 7.91 10.71
C THR A 239 16.04 7.66 11.54
N VAL A 240 14.98 7.05 10.98
CA VAL A 240 13.78 6.70 11.75
C VAL A 240 14.09 5.62 12.80
N PHE A 241 14.89 4.62 12.43
CA PHE A 241 15.34 3.62 13.41
C PHE A 241 16.11 4.27 14.56
N ASP A 242 17.03 5.17 14.26
CA ASP A 242 17.85 5.87 15.27
C ASP A 242 17.06 6.84 16.14
N SER A 243 16.22 7.67 15.54
CA SER A 243 15.55 8.79 16.22
C SER A 243 14.23 8.41 16.89
N VAL A 244 13.57 7.34 16.44
CA VAL A 244 12.25 6.92 16.92
C VAL A 244 12.28 5.50 17.50
N ILE A 245 12.69 4.49 16.73
CA ILE A 245 12.49 3.07 17.12
C ILE A 245 13.45 2.64 18.23
N LEU A 246 14.69 3.12 18.21
CA LEU A 246 15.70 2.92 19.25
C LEU A 246 15.62 3.96 20.37
N ASN A 247 14.80 5.00 20.20
CA ASN A 247 14.65 6.06 21.18
C ASN A 247 13.63 5.66 22.26
N SER A 248 14.12 5.52 23.49
CA SER A 248 13.31 5.09 24.65
C SER A 248 12.25 6.10 25.08
N ASP A 249 12.29 7.34 24.57
CA ASP A 249 11.21 8.31 24.76
C ASP A 249 9.99 8.03 23.88
N PHE A 250 10.17 7.26 22.80
CA PHE A 250 9.11 6.90 21.87
C PHE A 250 8.71 5.44 21.97
N VAL A 251 9.69 4.53 21.96
CA VAL A 251 9.43 3.09 22.01
C VAL A 251 10.19 2.48 23.18
N SER A 252 9.47 1.78 24.06
CA SER A 252 10.09 1.10 25.20
C SER A 252 11.23 0.18 24.76
N PRO A 253 12.40 0.17 25.43
CA PRO A 253 13.49 -0.75 25.12
C PRO A 253 13.08 -2.23 25.20
N ASP A 254 12.08 -2.54 26.02
CA ASP A 254 11.55 -3.90 26.18
C ASP A 254 10.46 -4.26 25.17
N ALA A 255 10.01 -3.31 24.35
CA ALA A 255 8.99 -3.58 23.34
C ALA A 255 9.55 -4.44 22.20
N GLU A 256 8.76 -5.40 21.75
CA GLU A 256 9.04 -6.20 20.56
C GLU A 256 8.73 -5.38 19.31
N VAL A 257 9.65 -5.33 18.34
CA VAL A 257 9.46 -4.58 17.09
C VAL A 257 9.33 -5.54 15.93
N TYR A 258 8.16 -5.55 15.32
CA TYR A 258 7.85 -6.32 14.13
C TYR A 258 7.90 -5.40 12.92
N VAL A 259 8.47 -5.87 11.82
CA VAL A 259 8.60 -5.05 10.61
C VAL A 259 7.82 -5.68 9.47
N VAL A 260 7.03 -4.89 8.76
CA VAL A 260 6.48 -5.22 7.44
C VAL A 260 7.18 -4.33 6.41
N ALA A 261 7.90 -4.92 5.47
CA ALA A 261 8.63 -4.17 4.45
C ALA A 261 8.16 -4.59 3.04
N ILE A 262 7.79 -3.61 2.23
CA ILE A 262 7.03 -3.81 0.99
C ILE A 262 7.87 -3.38 -0.21
N GLU A 263 8.00 -4.24 -1.21
CA GLU A 263 8.70 -4.00 -2.49
C GLU A 263 10.09 -3.36 -2.31
N ASN A 264 10.33 -2.16 -2.85
CA ASN A 264 11.66 -1.54 -2.71
C ASN A 264 11.96 -1.21 -1.25
N GLY A 265 10.95 -1.03 -0.39
CA GLY A 265 11.13 -0.83 1.04
C GLY A 265 11.93 -1.95 1.72
N ILE A 266 11.72 -3.22 1.32
CA ILE A 266 12.52 -4.34 1.85
C ILE A 266 13.95 -4.31 1.32
N GLU A 267 14.18 -3.96 0.06
CA GLU A 267 15.55 -3.78 -0.47
C GLU A 267 16.32 -2.73 0.34
N LYS A 268 15.71 -1.58 0.61
CA LYS A 268 16.37 -0.50 1.36
C LYS A 268 16.61 -0.88 2.82
N LEU A 269 15.69 -1.60 3.45
CA LEU A 269 15.91 -2.16 4.80
C LEU A 269 17.08 -3.15 4.81
N ILE A 270 17.14 -4.06 3.84
CA ILE A 270 18.24 -5.03 3.71
C ILE A 270 19.58 -4.30 3.57
N ASN A 271 19.64 -3.23 2.77
CA ASN A 271 20.85 -2.42 2.64
C ASN A 271 21.28 -1.76 3.96
N VAL A 272 20.32 -1.32 4.79
CA VAL A 272 20.62 -0.81 6.16
C VAL A 272 21.16 -1.94 7.04
N LEU A 273 20.50 -3.11 7.04
CA LEU A 273 20.92 -4.26 7.83
C LEU A 273 22.27 -4.82 7.39
N HIS A 274 22.61 -4.76 6.11
CA HIS A 274 23.91 -5.19 5.60
C HIS A 274 25.07 -4.41 6.20
N GLU A 275 24.89 -3.10 6.43
CA GLU A 275 25.93 -2.21 6.93
C GLU A 275 25.98 -2.17 8.46
N ASP A 276 24.81 -2.18 9.12
CA ASP A 276 24.68 -1.91 10.55
C ASP A 276 23.87 -3.02 11.27
N PHE A 277 24.05 -4.29 10.89
CA PHE A 277 23.25 -5.41 11.39
C PHE A 277 23.11 -5.42 12.91
N HIS A 278 24.23 -5.45 13.65
CA HIS A 278 24.21 -5.55 15.12
C HIS A 278 23.61 -4.33 15.81
N LYS A 279 23.47 -3.18 15.13
CA LYS A 279 22.83 -2.01 15.70
C LYS A 279 21.31 -2.13 15.65
N PHE A 280 20.76 -2.73 14.58
CA PHE A 280 19.33 -2.72 14.31
C PHE A 280 18.65 -4.09 14.49
N ALA A 281 19.36 -5.19 14.22
CA ALA A 281 18.79 -6.53 14.23
C ALA A 281 18.30 -6.97 15.61
N ASP A 282 19.03 -6.63 16.67
CA ASP A 282 18.63 -6.91 18.06
C ASP A 282 17.30 -6.24 18.42
N ARG A 283 16.94 -5.17 17.71
CA ARG A 283 15.67 -4.47 17.89
C ARG A 283 14.52 -5.13 17.14
N ILE A 284 14.79 -5.81 16.01
CA ILE A 284 13.76 -6.38 15.14
C ILE A 284 13.47 -7.82 15.56
N THR A 285 12.27 -8.04 16.10
CA THR A 285 11.80 -9.35 16.55
C THR A 285 11.46 -10.29 15.39
N ALA A 286 10.79 -9.78 14.36
CA ALA A 286 10.48 -10.50 13.12
C ALA A 286 10.30 -9.57 11.93
N LEU A 287 10.43 -10.13 10.72
CA LEU A 287 10.28 -9.40 9.46
C LEU A 287 9.32 -10.11 8.50
N ALA A 288 8.25 -9.43 8.11
CA ALA A 288 7.40 -9.79 6.99
C ALA A 288 7.82 -8.99 5.76
N ALA A 289 8.48 -9.64 4.80
CA ALA A 289 8.72 -9.08 3.48
C ALA A 289 7.48 -9.28 2.60
N VAL A 290 7.14 -8.27 1.81
CA VAL A 290 6.07 -8.36 0.82
C VAL A 290 6.63 -8.01 -0.54
N GLN A 291 6.53 -8.96 -1.48
CA GLN A 291 7.02 -8.85 -2.84
C GLN A 291 8.47 -8.35 -2.91
N SER A 292 9.40 -9.03 -2.24
CA SER A 292 10.82 -8.65 -2.29
C SER A 292 11.35 -8.67 -3.75
N PRO A 293 11.92 -7.55 -4.25
CA PRO A 293 12.62 -7.54 -5.53
C PRO A 293 14.02 -8.14 -5.42
N VAL A 294 14.52 -8.32 -4.20
CA VAL A 294 15.85 -8.86 -3.90
C VAL A 294 15.78 -10.38 -3.87
N GLY A 295 16.73 -11.03 -4.55
CA GLY A 295 16.93 -12.47 -4.51
C GLY A 295 17.93 -12.88 -3.43
N GLY A 296 17.83 -14.11 -2.94
CA GLY A 296 18.68 -14.64 -1.86
C GLY A 296 20.19 -14.56 -2.16
N HIS A 297 20.59 -14.61 -3.43
CA HIS A 297 21.99 -14.46 -3.86
C HIS A 297 22.58 -13.07 -3.57
N ALA A 298 21.73 -12.03 -3.49
CA ALA A 298 22.17 -10.68 -3.19
C ALA A 298 22.47 -10.50 -1.69
N ILE A 299 22.03 -11.44 -0.84
CA ILE A 299 22.27 -11.42 0.61
C ILE A 299 23.62 -12.06 0.91
N THR A 300 24.67 -11.24 0.88
CA THR A 300 26.06 -11.66 1.12
C THR A 300 26.48 -11.64 2.59
N ASN A 301 25.77 -10.92 3.47
CA ASN A 301 26.07 -10.86 4.89
C ASN A 301 25.47 -12.12 5.58
N PRO A 302 26.30 -12.99 6.20
CA PRO A 302 25.83 -14.24 6.79
C PRO A 302 24.86 -14.03 7.96
N ASP A 303 25.01 -12.96 8.75
CA ASP A 303 24.14 -12.67 9.88
C ASP A 303 22.76 -12.18 9.41
N VAL A 304 22.74 -11.36 8.36
CA VAL A 304 21.49 -10.96 7.67
C VAL A 304 20.79 -12.19 7.09
N LYS A 305 21.54 -13.08 6.42
CA LYS A 305 21.00 -14.32 5.87
C LYS A 305 20.38 -15.20 6.96
N ALA A 306 21.10 -15.41 8.07
CA ALA A 306 20.61 -16.17 9.20
C ALA A 306 19.36 -15.53 9.84
N PHE A 307 19.33 -14.21 9.99
CA PHE A 307 18.15 -13.49 10.47
C PHE A 307 16.94 -13.69 9.54
N LEU A 308 17.12 -13.52 8.23
CA LEU A 308 16.05 -13.69 7.25
C LEU A 308 15.54 -15.13 7.23
N GLN A 309 16.43 -16.12 7.32
CA GLN A 309 16.05 -17.54 7.39
C GLN A 309 15.26 -17.88 8.66
N ASN A 310 15.66 -17.33 9.81
CA ASN A 310 15.10 -17.72 11.11
C ASN A 310 13.90 -16.86 11.54
N ARG A 311 13.83 -15.59 11.12
CA ARG A 311 12.88 -14.59 11.62
C ARG A 311 12.18 -13.81 10.50
N GLY A 312 12.48 -14.13 9.25
CA GLY A 312 11.86 -13.54 8.07
C GLY A 312 10.84 -14.47 7.40
N ARG A 313 9.76 -13.90 6.86
CA ARG A 313 8.88 -14.58 5.89
C ARG A 313 8.52 -13.62 4.76
N ASN A 314 8.38 -14.14 3.54
CA ASN A 314 8.07 -13.34 2.35
C ASN A 314 6.73 -13.74 1.75
N TRP A 315 5.82 -12.79 1.54
CA TRP A 315 4.58 -13.01 0.76
C TRP A 315 4.73 -12.38 -0.61
N ALA A 316 4.57 -13.17 -1.68
CA ALA A 316 4.76 -12.69 -3.03
C ALA A 316 3.72 -13.28 -3.99
N THR A 317 3.46 -12.56 -5.09
CA THR A 317 2.67 -13.06 -6.22
C THR A 317 3.20 -14.41 -6.65
N SER A 318 2.33 -15.41 -6.73
CA SER A 318 2.72 -16.76 -7.13
C SER A 318 2.37 -16.99 -8.60
N ASN A 319 3.38 -17.27 -9.43
CA ASN A 319 3.17 -17.67 -10.83
C ASN A 319 3.09 -19.20 -10.99
N THR A 320 3.57 -19.97 -10.02
CA THR A 320 3.77 -21.43 -10.15
C THR A 320 3.56 -22.22 -8.84
N GLY A 321 3.02 -21.60 -7.79
CA GLY A 321 2.81 -22.22 -6.48
C GLY A 321 1.47 -21.84 -5.84
N SER A 322 1.25 -22.25 -4.59
CA SER A 322 0.00 -21.95 -3.87
C SER A 322 -0.24 -20.44 -3.74
N LEU A 323 -1.50 -20.04 -3.97
CA LEU A 323 -1.99 -18.69 -3.66
C LEU A 323 -2.26 -18.53 -2.16
N ALA A 324 -2.29 -19.62 -1.39
CA ALA A 324 -2.66 -19.63 0.01
C ALA A 324 -1.58 -18.93 0.87
N PRO A 325 -1.91 -17.86 1.62
CA PRO A 325 -0.93 -17.10 2.40
C PRO A 325 -0.35 -17.83 3.62
N ASP A 326 -0.94 -18.95 4.01
CA ASP A 326 -0.52 -19.80 5.11
C ASP A 326 0.37 -20.99 4.65
N GLN A 327 0.55 -21.16 3.34
CA GLN A 327 1.30 -22.27 2.77
C GLN A 327 2.66 -21.80 2.21
N CYS A 328 3.75 -22.29 2.81
CA CYS A 328 5.09 -22.05 2.31
C CYS A 328 5.25 -22.72 0.93
N ASN A 329 5.67 -21.96 -0.08
CA ASN A 329 5.80 -22.44 -1.46
C ASN A 329 7.25 -22.42 -1.98
N ALA A 330 8.16 -21.70 -1.33
CA ALA A 330 9.59 -21.74 -1.64
C ALA A 330 10.45 -21.46 -0.41
N LEU A 331 11.67 -22.00 -0.41
CA LEU A 331 12.67 -21.79 0.63
C LEU A 331 13.90 -21.07 0.06
N PRO A 332 14.62 -20.29 0.87
CA PRO A 332 15.88 -19.69 0.46
C PRO A 332 16.89 -20.81 0.17
N VAL A 333 17.71 -20.63 -0.87
CA VAL A 333 18.72 -21.63 -1.23
C VAL A 333 19.92 -21.50 -0.29
N ASP A 334 20.30 -22.60 0.36
CA ASP A 334 21.58 -22.70 1.03
C ASP A 334 22.71 -22.66 -0.01
N SER A 335 23.76 -21.90 0.29
CA SER A 335 24.90 -21.57 -0.58
C SER A 335 25.72 -22.78 -1.08
N ALA A 336 25.25 -24.01 -0.82
CA ALA A 336 25.84 -25.28 -1.23
C ALA A 336 25.06 -26.02 -2.32
N SER A 337 23.86 -25.56 -2.71
CA SER A 337 23.05 -26.20 -3.76
C SER A 337 23.29 -25.53 -5.13
N PRO A 338 23.47 -26.29 -6.22
CA PRO A 338 23.60 -25.72 -7.55
C PRO A 338 22.34 -24.94 -7.92
N GLU A 339 22.52 -23.77 -8.53
CA GLU A 339 21.40 -22.91 -8.94
C GLU A 339 20.45 -23.66 -9.89
N PRO A 340 19.13 -23.50 -9.75
CA PRO A 340 18.21 -23.97 -10.76
C PRO A 340 18.40 -23.12 -12.02
N VAL A 341 19.05 -23.70 -13.03
CA VAL A 341 19.09 -23.16 -14.39
C VAL A 341 17.70 -23.34 -14.98
N LEU A 342 16.92 -22.27 -15.08
CA LEU A 342 15.73 -22.22 -15.92
C LEU A 342 16.08 -21.59 -17.26
N ASP A 343 15.83 -22.34 -18.32
CA ASP A 343 15.95 -21.90 -19.71
C ASP A 343 14.82 -20.89 -20.02
N GLY A 344 15.18 -19.65 -20.33
CA GLY A 344 14.22 -18.60 -20.72
C GLY A 344 14.20 -17.33 -19.87
N GLY A 345 15.35 -16.62 -19.77
CA GLY A 345 15.43 -15.16 -19.59
C GLY A 345 14.90 -14.51 -18.30
N PHE A 346 14.10 -15.18 -17.49
CA PHE A 346 13.71 -14.76 -16.14
C PHE A 346 14.40 -15.68 -15.14
N CYS A 347 15.44 -15.17 -14.47
CA CYS A 347 16.01 -15.86 -13.32
C CYS A 347 14.87 -15.99 -12.29
N ALA A 348 14.46 -17.23 -11.95
CA ALA A 348 13.61 -17.44 -10.79
C ALA A 348 14.43 -17.02 -9.57
N MET A 349 14.19 -15.79 -9.12
CA MET A 349 14.91 -15.21 -7.99
C MET A 349 14.63 -16.10 -6.78
N THR A 350 15.68 -16.75 -6.27
CA THR A 350 15.58 -17.50 -5.02
C THR A 350 15.10 -16.55 -3.93
N PRO A 351 14.12 -16.94 -3.10
CA PRO A 351 13.58 -16.02 -2.11
C PRO A 351 14.64 -15.75 -1.02
N ILE A 352 14.57 -14.57 -0.41
CA ILE A 352 15.51 -14.15 0.65
C ILE A 352 15.24 -14.84 2.00
N CYS A 353 14.04 -15.34 2.19
CA CYS A 353 13.55 -16.06 3.37
C CYS A 353 12.41 -17.02 2.94
N PRO A 354 11.88 -17.89 3.82
CA PRO A 354 10.73 -18.74 3.48
C PRO A 354 9.58 -17.92 2.87
N ALA A 355 9.13 -18.36 1.69
CA ALA A 355 8.17 -17.62 0.87
C ALA A 355 6.80 -18.31 0.85
N PHE A 356 5.75 -17.48 0.81
CA PHE A 356 4.34 -17.83 0.93
C PHE A 356 3.52 -17.18 -0.18
N GLY A 357 2.33 -17.72 -0.44
CA GLY A 357 1.42 -17.19 -1.46
C GLY A 357 0.92 -15.79 -1.14
N GLY A 358 1.04 -14.87 -2.09
CA GLY A 358 0.56 -13.49 -1.98
C GLY A 358 -0.94 -13.32 -2.24
N GLY A 359 -1.74 -14.39 -2.18
CA GLY A 359 -3.17 -14.36 -2.48
C GLY A 359 -3.49 -14.30 -3.97
N ASP A 360 -4.62 -13.69 -4.34
CA ASP A 360 -5.21 -13.74 -5.69
C ASP A 360 -4.76 -12.61 -6.63
N THR A 361 -3.86 -11.74 -6.19
CA THR A 361 -3.31 -10.66 -7.02
C THR A 361 -2.11 -11.12 -7.85
N SER A 362 -2.01 -10.56 -9.05
CA SER A 362 -0.81 -10.64 -9.90
C SER A 362 0.08 -9.40 -9.80
N VAL A 363 -0.29 -8.43 -8.96
CA VAL A 363 0.39 -7.13 -8.82
C VAL A 363 1.07 -7.05 -7.45
N GLY A 364 2.40 -6.87 -7.45
CA GLY A 364 3.23 -6.82 -6.24
C GLY A 364 2.74 -5.86 -5.15
N GLU A 365 2.56 -4.58 -5.50
CA GLU A 365 2.03 -3.54 -4.60
C GLU A 365 0.67 -3.90 -3.97
N CYS A 366 -0.12 -4.78 -4.61
CA CYS A 366 -1.43 -5.20 -4.12
C CYS A 366 -1.39 -6.43 -3.19
N VAL A 367 -0.24 -7.08 -3.00
CA VAL A 367 -0.14 -8.28 -2.15
C VAL A 367 -0.52 -7.95 -0.70
N PHE A 368 0.02 -6.87 -0.14
CA PHE A 368 -0.28 -6.46 1.24
C PHE A 368 -1.67 -5.85 1.41
N VAL A 369 -2.33 -5.42 0.33
CA VAL A 369 -3.71 -4.88 0.38
C VAL A 369 -4.71 -5.99 0.70
N GLN A 370 -4.41 -7.23 0.33
CA GLN A 370 -5.31 -8.36 0.57
C GLN A 370 -5.44 -8.69 2.05
N SER A 371 -6.69 -8.71 2.52
CA SER A 371 -7.01 -9.00 3.93
C SER A 371 -6.54 -10.39 4.38
N ILE A 372 -6.47 -11.37 3.47
CA ILE A 372 -5.95 -12.72 3.77
C ILE A 372 -4.45 -12.71 4.05
N VAL A 373 -3.67 -11.89 3.34
CA VAL A 373 -2.22 -11.74 3.54
C VAL A 373 -1.95 -10.98 4.83
N GLN A 374 -2.69 -9.89 5.08
CA GLN A 374 -2.61 -9.13 6.33
C GLN A 374 -2.82 -10.03 7.55
N LYS A 375 -3.85 -10.89 7.53
CA LYS A 375 -4.12 -11.86 8.60
C LYS A 375 -2.99 -12.89 8.76
N ALA A 376 -2.44 -13.40 7.66
CA ALA A 376 -1.34 -14.36 7.72
C ALA A 376 -0.06 -13.75 8.34
N ILE A 377 0.23 -12.49 8.02
CA ILE A 377 1.34 -11.75 8.63
C ILE A 377 1.12 -11.56 10.14
N LEU A 378 -0.09 -11.19 10.56
CA LEU A 378 -0.40 -11.06 12.00
C LEU A 378 -0.30 -12.40 12.72
N ASN A 379 -0.80 -13.48 12.13
CA ASN A 379 -0.65 -14.83 12.69
C ASN A 379 0.82 -15.22 12.84
N PHE A 380 1.67 -14.86 11.87
CA PHE A 380 3.11 -15.06 11.97
C PHE A 380 3.71 -14.26 13.13
N PHE A 381 3.35 -12.99 13.29
CA PHE A 381 3.83 -12.20 14.43
C PHE A 381 3.37 -12.76 15.78
N GLU A 382 2.14 -13.28 15.88
CA GLU A 382 1.67 -13.99 17.07
C GLU A 382 2.45 -15.27 17.37
N GLU A 383 2.81 -16.03 16.33
CA GLU A 383 3.66 -17.22 16.43
C GLU A 383 5.02 -16.86 17.05
N VAL A 384 5.63 -15.78 16.56
CA VAL A 384 6.91 -15.27 17.10
C VAL A 384 6.74 -14.76 18.52
N ALA A 385 5.63 -14.09 18.83
CA ALA A 385 5.36 -13.53 20.17
C ALA A 385 5.24 -14.59 21.27
N GLN A 386 5.03 -15.87 20.94
CA GLN A 386 5.01 -16.95 21.94
C GLN A 386 6.39 -17.22 22.55
N ASP A 387 7.47 -17.02 21.78
CA ASP A 387 8.86 -17.14 22.23
C ASP A 387 9.75 -16.14 21.47
N PRO A 388 9.62 -14.83 21.72
CA PRO A 388 10.26 -13.80 20.88
C PRO A 388 11.78 -13.94 20.82
N LYS A 389 12.42 -14.44 21.89
CA LYS A 389 13.87 -14.62 21.97
C LYS A 389 14.34 -15.95 21.39
N GLY A 390 13.62 -17.05 21.62
CA GLY A 390 13.98 -18.38 21.12
C GLY A 390 13.40 -18.73 19.75
N TYR A 391 12.49 -17.92 19.21
CA TYR A 391 11.83 -18.20 17.94
C TYR A 391 12.81 -18.41 16.79
N CYS A 392 12.57 -19.48 16.05
CA CYS A 392 13.11 -19.72 14.72
C CYS A 392 11.99 -20.27 13.84
N ASN A 393 11.98 -19.90 12.58
CA ASN A 393 11.06 -20.46 11.59
C ASN A 393 11.10 -22.00 11.65
N PRO A 394 9.93 -22.68 11.64
CA PRO A 394 9.89 -24.12 11.63
C PRO A 394 10.42 -24.66 10.29
N SER A 395 10.77 -25.95 10.27
CA SER A 395 11.04 -26.65 9.02
C SER A 395 9.76 -26.72 8.18
N PHE A 396 9.68 -25.90 7.14
CA PHE A 396 8.53 -25.92 6.24
C PHE A 396 8.59 -27.11 5.29
N VAL A 397 7.44 -27.73 5.07
CA VAL A 397 7.25 -28.71 4.01
C VAL A 397 6.73 -27.97 2.78
N ILE A 398 7.57 -27.88 1.75
CA ILE A 398 7.10 -27.37 0.45
C ILE A 398 6.15 -28.44 -0.11
N PRO A 399 4.89 -28.10 -0.41
CA PRO A 399 3.98 -29.00 -1.09
C PRO A 399 4.64 -29.45 -2.38
N LYS A 400 4.63 -30.76 -2.67
CA LYS A 400 5.09 -31.21 -3.97
C LYS A 400 4.29 -30.42 -5.02
N PRO A 401 4.94 -29.88 -6.07
CA PRO A 401 4.18 -29.41 -7.22
C PRO A 401 3.24 -30.54 -7.57
N PHE A 402 1.97 -30.21 -7.82
CA PHE A 402 1.02 -31.22 -8.29
C PHE A 402 1.75 -32.01 -9.38
N PRO A 403 1.76 -33.36 -9.33
CA PRO A 403 2.34 -34.12 -10.43
C PRO A 403 1.74 -33.54 -11.71
N ASP A 404 2.49 -33.55 -12.82
CA ASP A 404 1.97 -33.27 -14.15
C ASP A 404 0.84 -34.29 -14.44
N SER A 405 -0.30 -34.13 -13.76
CA SER A 405 -1.53 -34.86 -13.93
C SER A 405 -2.11 -34.20 -15.15
N ASP A 406 -1.63 -34.62 -16.32
CA ASP A 406 -2.01 -34.04 -17.58
C ASP A 406 -2.14 -32.52 -17.47
N LEU A 407 -1.01 -31.81 -17.51
CA LEU A 407 -1.03 -30.55 -18.26
C LEU A 407 -1.31 -30.91 -19.73
N SER A 408 -2.51 -31.45 -20.00
CA SER A 408 -3.31 -30.95 -21.09
C SER A 408 -3.20 -29.42 -20.93
N PRO A 409 -2.71 -28.73 -21.96
CA PRO A 409 -2.46 -27.29 -21.87
C PRO A 409 -3.77 -26.67 -21.38
N LEU A 410 -3.78 -26.11 -20.16
CA LEU A 410 -4.96 -25.53 -19.52
C LEU A 410 -6.25 -26.18 -20.01
N ALA A 411 -6.69 -27.31 -19.44
CA ALA A 411 -8.03 -27.90 -19.61
C ALA A 411 -8.84 -27.16 -20.69
N ALA A 412 -8.53 -27.51 -21.96
CA ALA A 412 -8.77 -26.73 -23.17
C ALA A 412 -9.45 -25.40 -22.86
N ALA A 413 -8.71 -24.28 -22.70
CA ALA A 413 -9.25 -22.93 -22.49
C ALA A 413 -10.63 -22.93 -23.10
N ASP A 414 -11.65 -23.14 -22.24
CA ASP A 414 -12.99 -23.38 -22.76
C ASP A 414 -13.15 -22.13 -23.59
N ILE A 415 -13.29 -22.28 -24.91
CA ILE A 415 -13.61 -21.14 -25.73
C ILE A 415 -14.99 -20.84 -25.21
N ILE A 416 -15.06 -20.01 -24.16
CA ILE A 416 -16.27 -19.58 -23.52
C ILE A 416 -16.97 -19.01 -24.72
N ASP A 417 -18.05 -19.67 -25.11
CA ASP A 417 -18.87 -19.25 -26.22
C ASP A 417 -18.96 -17.73 -26.12
N PRO A 418 -18.59 -16.96 -27.16
CA PRO A 418 -18.62 -15.50 -27.09
C PRO A 418 -19.91 -14.95 -26.47
N LYS A 419 -21.03 -15.67 -26.63
CA LYS A 419 -22.29 -15.38 -25.94
C LYS A 419 -22.21 -15.55 -24.41
N LYS A 420 -21.68 -16.67 -23.92
CA LYS A 420 -21.48 -16.93 -22.49
C LYS A 420 -20.50 -15.93 -21.87
N GLN A 421 -19.46 -15.51 -22.60
CA GLN A 421 -18.55 -14.47 -22.12
C GLN A 421 -19.27 -13.13 -22.04
N ALA A 422 -20.01 -12.75 -23.09
CA ALA A 422 -20.80 -11.52 -23.09
C ALA A 422 -21.85 -11.50 -21.96
N LEU A 423 -22.46 -12.64 -21.65
CA LEU A 423 -23.38 -12.78 -20.53
C LEU A 423 -22.68 -12.56 -19.18
N LEU A 424 -21.52 -13.18 -18.96
CA LEU A 424 -20.73 -12.99 -17.74
C LEU A 424 -20.28 -11.53 -17.57
N ASP A 425 -19.76 -10.91 -18.63
CA ASP A 425 -19.35 -9.50 -18.63
C ASP A 425 -20.54 -8.58 -18.33
N ALA A 426 -21.71 -8.87 -18.91
CA ALA A 426 -22.94 -8.13 -18.67
C ALA A 426 -23.43 -8.27 -17.23
N GLN A 427 -23.39 -9.48 -16.67
CA GLN A 427 -23.74 -9.76 -15.28
C GLN A 427 -22.80 -9.06 -14.29
N GLU A 428 -21.50 -9.05 -14.59
CA GLU A 428 -20.52 -8.33 -13.78
C GLU A 428 -20.74 -6.80 -13.84
N GLU A 429 -21.00 -6.25 -15.02
CA GLU A 429 -21.34 -4.83 -15.18
C GLU A 429 -22.60 -4.48 -14.38
N LEU A 430 -23.65 -5.31 -14.48
CA LEU A 430 -24.90 -5.12 -13.74
C LEU A 430 -24.66 -5.16 -12.21
N TYR A 431 -23.85 -6.11 -11.74
CA TYR A 431 -23.46 -6.20 -10.33
C TYR A 431 -22.76 -4.92 -9.84
N ARG A 432 -21.82 -4.39 -10.64
CA ARG A 432 -21.13 -3.13 -10.34
C ARG A 432 -22.11 -1.96 -10.27
N MET A 433 -23.06 -1.88 -11.20
CA MET A 433 -24.08 -0.82 -11.24
C MET A 433 -25.02 -0.88 -10.03
N HIS A 434 -25.51 -2.06 -9.66
CA HIS A 434 -26.32 -2.26 -8.44
C HIS A 434 -25.54 -1.88 -7.18
N THR A 435 -24.28 -2.30 -7.11
CA THR A 435 -23.39 -1.95 -5.99
C THR A 435 -23.20 -0.43 -5.91
N ALA A 436 -22.97 0.25 -7.03
CA ALA A 436 -22.84 1.70 -7.05
C ALA A 436 -24.13 2.40 -6.61
N LEU A 437 -25.30 1.96 -7.12
CA LEU A 437 -26.59 2.51 -6.73
C LEU A 437 -26.86 2.38 -5.22
N LEU A 438 -26.51 1.24 -4.64
CA LEU A 438 -26.68 0.98 -3.20
C LEU A 438 -25.81 1.90 -2.33
N ASN A 439 -24.56 2.14 -2.74
CA ASN A 439 -23.57 2.85 -1.92
C ASN A 439 -23.51 4.36 -2.20
N THR A 440 -24.20 4.84 -3.24
CA THR A 440 -24.23 6.28 -3.56
C THR A 440 -25.14 7.02 -2.57
N PRO A 441 -24.67 8.11 -1.93
CA PRO A 441 -25.49 8.93 -1.04
C PRO A 441 -26.72 9.51 -1.75
N LYS A 442 -27.91 9.33 -1.15
CA LYS A 442 -29.20 9.74 -1.73
C LYS A 442 -29.64 11.14 -1.32
N ASP A 443 -29.00 11.70 -0.30
CA ASP A 443 -29.27 12.99 0.30
C ASP A 443 -28.56 14.16 -0.41
N ARG A 444 -27.67 13.86 -1.38
CA ARG A 444 -26.89 14.85 -2.11
C ARG A 444 -27.62 15.36 -3.36
N PRO A 445 -27.97 16.66 -3.43
CA PRO A 445 -28.69 17.23 -4.57
C PRO A 445 -27.98 17.02 -5.92
N GLU A 446 -26.65 17.12 -5.94
CA GLU A 446 -25.83 16.98 -7.14
C GLU A 446 -25.85 15.55 -7.73
N LEU A 447 -26.26 14.54 -6.96
CA LEU A 447 -26.30 13.14 -7.39
C LEU A 447 -27.69 12.69 -7.86
N VAL A 448 -28.74 13.49 -7.64
CA VAL A 448 -30.12 13.10 -7.96
C VAL A 448 -30.28 12.72 -9.42
N GLN A 449 -29.69 13.52 -10.32
CA GLN A 449 -29.81 13.28 -11.76
C GLN A 449 -29.04 12.03 -12.18
N SER A 450 -27.82 11.82 -11.68
CA SER A 450 -26.99 10.67 -12.05
C SER A 450 -27.53 9.36 -11.48
N LEU A 451 -28.10 9.37 -10.27
CA LEU A 451 -28.84 8.25 -9.70
C LEU A 451 -30.03 7.80 -10.57
N ALA A 452 -30.85 8.75 -11.04
CA ALA A 452 -31.97 8.44 -11.94
C ALA A 452 -31.49 7.86 -13.28
N ARG A 453 -30.37 8.38 -13.82
CA ARG A 453 -29.75 7.82 -15.05
C ARG A 453 -29.22 6.40 -14.80
N LEU A 454 -28.60 6.15 -13.65
CA LEU A 454 -28.06 4.84 -13.28
C LEU A 454 -29.17 3.80 -13.16
N GLN A 455 -30.27 4.12 -12.47
CA GLN A 455 -31.45 3.24 -12.37
C GLN A 455 -31.99 2.84 -13.74
N LYS A 456 -32.17 3.81 -14.64
CA LYS A 456 -32.62 3.52 -16.01
C LYS A 456 -31.64 2.62 -16.79
N ARG A 457 -30.33 2.78 -16.56
CA ARG A 457 -29.33 1.92 -17.19
C ARG A 457 -29.33 0.51 -16.62
N ILE A 458 -29.58 0.36 -15.31
CA ILE A 458 -29.77 -0.95 -14.65
C ILE A 458 -30.94 -1.68 -15.32
N GLU A 459 -32.11 -1.05 -15.42
CA GLU A 459 -33.30 -1.64 -16.07
C GLU A 459 -33.00 -2.08 -17.52
N LYS A 460 -32.25 -1.25 -18.26
CA LYS A 460 -31.83 -1.56 -19.62
C LYS A 460 -30.89 -2.77 -19.66
N LYS A 461 -29.93 -2.85 -18.73
CA LYS A 461 -28.93 -3.92 -18.65
C LYS A 461 -29.55 -5.25 -18.21
N GLU A 462 -30.52 -5.21 -17.30
CA GLU A 462 -31.34 -6.38 -16.93
C GLU A 462 -32.11 -6.92 -18.14
N ALA A 463 -32.74 -6.04 -18.93
CA ALA A 463 -33.41 -6.45 -20.16
C ALA A 463 -32.45 -6.99 -21.24
N GLU A 464 -31.19 -6.56 -21.26
CA GLU A 464 -30.13 -7.10 -22.13
C GLU A 464 -29.71 -8.50 -21.68
N ILE A 465 -29.49 -8.71 -20.38
CA ILE A 465 -29.15 -10.02 -19.81
C ILE A 465 -30.26 -11.04 -20.08
N ASN A 466 -31.53 -10.68 -19.86
CA ASN A 466 -32.65 -11.59 -20.15
C ASN A 466 -32.65 -12.05 -21.63
N LYS A 467 -32.32 -11.15 -22.57
CA LYS A 467 -32.20 -11.50 -23.99
C LYS A 467 -31.01 -12.41 -24.29
N LEU A 468 -29.91 -12.25 -23.56
CA LEU A 468 -28.73 -13.11 -23.69
C LEU A 468 -28.97 -14.50 -23.09
N GLU A 469 -29.80 -14.60 -22.06
CA GLU A 469 -30.21 -15.88 -21.45
C GLU A 469 -31.21 -16.65 -22.32
N GLU A 470 -32.04 -15.94 -23.10
CA GLU A 470 -33.02 -16.52 -24.03
C GLU A 470 -32.42 -16.97 -25.38
N ALA A 471 -31.20 -16.54 -25.74
CA ALA A 471 -30.59 -16.68 -27.07
C ALA A 471 -29.43 -17.68 -27.15
#